data_AF-A0A060H7L5-F1
#
_entry.id   AF-A0A060H7L5-F1
#
_cell.length_a   1.000
_cell.length_b   1.000
_cell.length_c   1.000
_cell.angle_alpha   90.00
_cell.angle_beta   90.00
_cell.angle_gamma   90.00
#
_symmetry.space_group_name_H-M   'P 1'
#
loop_
_entity.id
_entity.type
_entity.pdbx_description
1 polymer ?
#
loop_
_entity_poly.entity_id
_entity_poly.type
_entity_poly.pdbx_seq_one_letter_code
_entity_poly.pdbx_strand_id
1 'polypeptide(L)'
;MDLGNGNLIDNRGTYTRTDGRTGVVGDLQLGLEYFYRDYSGAKEQVTVTDAAAALPHLTGSGAVRDLREAASLSPALLAAVQALTPGTTRDTMRTALDPLLALWAGTSTMPSTEQRLETSGAVPRTVYYHGAVPAAVTAQGNEAVQAWIQQQHAQLGPIIAILEKFNGSSLVSERNGQVSTGGETFTWNRVIHPDGHSEDVMSILLQPEQINSLMSAYASLKESAYAGLVLGTRLSDYLSGLTLTYSNDAFGWDASALEAKLDHTWQHNKTQALQDVMDLYRYGSNAVAASGWKPFDALHHMIDRAAATPDGRQALADAGIPLIAGNAEGSAAADLMFGDTGANILRGGAGDDVLSGGDGDDTLYGGDGNDTLYGDAGNDTLYGGGGNDLLLGGDGDDVLDGGYGSNRLEGGAGNDVLKVAHGASDNVFIGGTGDDTLYGSYYADTYLFNKGDGHDTIVEQGGTDKLVFGEGLHREEACFTRSGDDLSILFNGSEDQVTVAGWFSAAAHQVESLVFQDGTVLSGEVERLIAAMALSPAVTTMQASVRDIKESPRLVASSIV
;
A
#
# COMPACT_ATOMS: atom_id res chain seq x y z
N MET A 1 -18.71 29.85 -9.02
CA MET A 1 -19.25 29.03 -7.91
C MET A 1 -18.83 27.64 -8.25
N ASP A 2 -18.02 27.01 -7.45
CA ASP A 2 -17.92 25.56 -7.57
C ASP A 2 -19.24 24.96 -7.06
N LEU A 3 -19.87 24.11 -7.86
CA LEU A 3 -21.10 23.39 -7.53
C LEU A 3 -20.86 21.90 -7.26
N GLY A 4 -19.61 21.43 -7.35
CA GLY A 4 -19.24 20.01 -7.27
C GLY A 4 -19.39 19.27 -8.61
N ASN A 5 -18.73 18.11 -8.73
CA ASN A 5 -18.71 17.25 -9.93
C ASN A 5 -18.25 18.00 -11.21
N GLY A 6 -17.27 18.91 -11.08
CA GLY A 6 -16.76 19.72 -12.19
C GLY A 6 -17.72 20.81 -12.68
N ASN A 7 -18.90 20.97 -12.08
CA ASN A 7 -19.86 22.00 -12.43
C ASN A 7 -19.47 23.32 -11.79
N LEU A 8 -19.54 24.40 -12.57
CA LEU A 8 -19.26 25.74 -12.07
C LEU A 8 -20.21 26.80 -12.63
N ILE A 9 -20.51 27.82 -11.82
CA ILE A 9 -21.18 29.04 -12.29
C ILE A 9 -20.15 30.15 -12.45
N ASP A 10 -19.92 30.58 -13.69
CA ASP A 10 -18.98 31.64 -14.07
C ASP A 10 -19.71 32.91 -14.54
N ASN A 11 -18.98 34.00 -14.87
CA ASN A 11 -19.52 35.28 -15.37
C ASN A 11 -20.70 35.82 -14.56
N ARG A 12 -20.48 35.98 -13.25
CA ARG A 12 -21.55 36.32 -12.31
C ARG A 12 -21.97 37.80 -12.40
N GLY A 13 -23.27 38.03 -12.46
CA GLY A 13 -23.94 39.31 -12.21
C GLY A 13 -24.93 39.21 -11.05
N THR A 14 -25.33 40.35 -10.49
CA THR A 14 -26.44 40.42 -9.54
C THR A 14 -27.60 41.20 -10.16
N TYR A 15 -28.83 40.79 -9.85
CA TYR A 15 -30.02 41.51 -10.25
C TYR A 15 -30.91 41.74 -9.04
N THR A 16 -31.64 42.85 -9.04
CA THR A 16 -32.66 43.17 -8.04
C THR A 16 -34.02 43.10 -8.69
N ARG A 17 -34.90 42.26 -8.16
CA ARG A 17 -36.29 42.15 -8.59
C ARG A 17 -37.07 43.38 -8.16
N THR A 18 -38.22 43.60 -8.79
CA THR A 18 -39.13 44.70 -8.47
C THR A 18 -39.72 44.62 -7.06
N ASP A 19 -39.63 43.46 -6.39
CA ASP A 19 -40.01 43.24 -5.00
C ASP A 19 -38.85 43.47 -4.00
N GLY A 20 -37.69 43.95 -4.47
CA GLY A 20 -36.52 44.26 -3.66
C GLY A 20 -35.61 43.07 -3.36
N ARG A 21 -35.98 41.85 -3.78
CA ARG A 21 -35.11 40.68 -3.60
C ARG A 21 -33.97 40.67 -4.60
N THR A 22 -32.77 40.39 -4.13
CA THR A 22 -31.59 40.23 -5.00
C THR A 22 -31.37 38.76 -5.36
N GLY A 23 -30.84 38.53 -6.54
CA GLY A 23 -30.43 37.20 -7.02
C GLY A 23 -29.11 37.26 -7.78
N VAL A 24 -28.45 36.12 -7.89
CA VAL A 24 -27.24 35.95 -8.70
C VAL A 24 -27.64 35.32 -10.03
N VAL A 25 -27.06 35.82 -11.12
CA VAL A 25 -27.12 35.22 -12.46
C VAL A 25 -25.70 34.95 -12.92
N GLY A 26 -25.47 33.90 -13.69
CA GLY A 26 -24.17 33.58 -14.28
C GLY A 26 -24.34 32.46 -15.30
N ASP A 27 -23.28 32.22 -16.06
CA ASP A 27 -23.22 31.12 -17.00
C ASP A 27 -23.03 29.82 -16.22
N LEU A 28 -23.96 28.87 -16.35
CA LEU A 28 -23.79 27.53 -15.81
C LEU A 28 -22.91 26.73 -16.77
N GLN A 29 -21.67 26.48 -16.37
CA GLN A 29 -20.79 25.52 -17.02
C GLN A 29 -20.98 24.18 -16.32
N LEU A 30 -21.63 23.25 -17.01
CA LEU A 30 -21.71 21.87 -16.52
C LEU A 30 -20.34 21.21 -16.68
N GLY A 31 -19.93 20.48 -15.65
CA GLY A 31 -18.73 19.66 -15.71
C GLY A 31 -18.87 18.67 -16.86
N LEU A 32 -17.83 18.57 -17.67
CA LEU A 32 -17.71 17.45 -18.60
C LEU A 32 -17.50 16.20 -17.74
N GLU A 33 -18.55 15.39 -17.57
CA GLU A 33 -18.36 14.02 -17.10
C GLU A 33 -17.64 13.26 -18.22
N TYR A 34 -16.31 13.16 -18.10
CA TYR A 34 -15.48 12.34 -18.99
C TYR A 34 -15.77 10.84 -18.85
N PHE A 35 -16.56 10.43 -17.84
CA PHE A 35 -17.19 9.11 -17.72
C PHE A 35 -18.59 9.07 -18.37
N TYR A 36 -18.73 9.69 -19.55
CA TYR A 36 -19.97 9.60 -20.31
C TYR A 36 -20.21 8.13 -20.70
N ARG A 37 -21.11 7.45 -19.97
CA ARG A 37 -21.71 6.20 -20.45
C ARG A 37 -22.60 6.53 -21.63
N ASP A 38 -22.21 6.10 -22.82
CA ASP A 38 -23.07 6.28 -23.98
C ASP A 38 -24.29 5.34 -23.87
N TYR A 39 -25.43 5.92 -23.47
CA TYR A 39 -26.73 5.25 -23.46
C TYR A 39 -27.26 4.93 -24.87
N SER A 40 -26.60 5.33 -25.96
CA SER A 40 -27.06 5.00 -27.31
C SER A 40 -26.93 3.51 -27.62
N GLY A 41 -25.92 2.82 -27.04
CA GLY A 41 -25.83 1.36 -27.03
C GLY A 41 -26.51 0.69 -25.82
N ALA A 42 -26.55 1.35 -24.66
CA ALA A 42 -27.05 0.79 -23.39
C ALA A 42 -28.55 1.01 -23.13
N LYS A 43 -29.36 1.29 -24.17
CA LYS A 43 -30.84 1.30 -24.04
C LYS A 43 -31.46 -0.09 -24.16
N GLU A 44 -30.77 -1.02 -24.81
CA GLU A 44 -31.20 -2.41 -24.89
C GLU A 44 -30.60 -3.19 -23.72
N GLN A 45 -31.47 -3.68 -22.83
CA GLN A 45 -31.05 -4.56 -21.75
C GLN A 45 -30.45 -5.83 -22.35
N VAL A 46 -29.19 -6.11 -22.03
CA VAL A 46 -28.55 -7.38 -22.36
C VAL A 46 -28.85 -8.35 -21.22
N THR A 47 -29.50 -9.48 -21.55
CA THR A 47 -29.68 -10.54 -20.56
C THR A 47 -28.32 -11.20 -20.33
N VAL A 48 -27.84 -11.16 -19.09
CA VAL A 48 -26.60 -11.85 -18.69
C VAL A 48 -26.85 -13.35 -18.71
N THR A 49 -26.07 -14.08 -19.51
CA THR A 49 -26.13 -15.54 -19.57
C THR A 49 -25.61 -16.17 -18.27
N ASP A 50 -26.08 -17.37 -17.93
CA ASP A 50 -25.62 -18.09 -16.73
C ASP A 50 -24.09 -18.26 -16.69
N ALA A 51 -23.48 -18.54 -17.85
CA ALA A 51 -22.03 -18.68 -17.98
C ALA A 51 -21.29 -17.35 -17.72
N ALA A 52 -21.84 -16.22 -18.18
CA ALA A 52 -21.26 -14.90 -17.93
C ALA A 52 -21.51 -14.42 -16.48
N ALA A 53 -22.60 -14.86 -15.84
CA ALA A 53 -22.90 -14.53 -14.45
C ALA A 53 -21.84 -15.08 -13.47
N ALA A 54 -21.15 -16.17 -13.85
CA ALA A 54 -20.06 -16.76 -13.07
C ALA A 54 -18.72 -16.00 -13.17
N LEU A 55 -18.57 -15.06 -14.11
CA LEU A 55 -17.34 -14.27 -14.24
C LEU A 55 -17.21 -13.23 -13.12
N PRO A 56 -16.01 -12.70 -12.83
CA PRO A 56 -15.85 -11.55 -11.94
C PRO A 56 -16.72 -10.36 -12.37
N HIS A 57 -17.17 -9.57 -11.39
CA HIS A 57 -17.98 -8.38 -11.66
C HIS A 57 -17.08 -7.18 -11.93
N LEU A 58 -16.93 -6.78 -13.20
CA LEU A 58 -16.22 -5.56 -13.58
C LEU A 58 -17.16 -4.63 -14.33
N THR A 59 -17.12 -3.36 -13.92
CA THR A 59 -17.88 -2.28 -14.52
C THR A 59 -17.17 -1.78 -15.78
N GLY A 60 -17.89 -1.66 -16.89
CA GLY A 60 -17.39 -1.03 -18.12
C GLY A 60 -17.45 0.49 -18.06
N SER A 61 -16.63 1.16 -18.87
CA SER A 61 -16.59 2.62 -18.98
C SER A 61 -16.82 3.11 -20.41
N GLY A 62 -17.20 4.39 -20.54
CA GLY A 62 -17.40 5.02 -21.85
C GLY A 62 -18.51 4.33 -22.65
N ALA A 63 -18.16 3.84 -23.84
CA ALA A 63 -19.05 3.09 -24.72
C ALA A 63 -18.95 1.56 -24.54
N VAL A 64 -18.21 1.07 -23.54
CA VAL A 64 -18.03 -0.36 -23.24
C VAL A 64 -18.94 -0.77 -22.07
N ARG A 65 -19.62 -1.92 -22.22
CA ARG A 65 -20.52 -2.49 -21.21
C ARG A 65 -19.78 -3.18 -20.08
N ASP A 66 -20.48 -3.46 -18.99
CA ASP A 66 -19.98 -4.30 -17.91
C ASP A 66 -19.55 -5.67 -18.45
N LEU A 67 -18.52 -6.25 -17.85
CA LEU A 67 -17.84 -7.43 -18.40
C LEU A 67 -18.80 -8.59 -18.66
N ARG A 68 -19.74 -8.83 -17.74
CA ARG A 68 -20.70 -9.94 -17.83
C ARG A 68 -21.72 -9.74 -18.96
N GLU A 69 -22.14 -8.51 -19.21
CA GLU A 69 -23.00 -8.19 -20.36
C GLU A 69 -22.22 -8.34 -21.66
N ALA A 70 -21.01 -7.78 -21.74
CA ALA A 70 -20.14 -7.91 -22.90
C ALA A 70 -19.81 -9.37 -23.23
N ALA A 71 -19.50 -10.18 -22.22
CA ALA A 71 -19.24 -11.61 -22.37
C ALA A 71 -20.47 -12.41 -22.84
N SER A 72 -21.68 -11.94 -22.49
CA SER A 72 -22.93 -12.53 -23.00
C SER A 72 -23.14 -12.24 -24.49
N LEU A 73 -22.52 -11.18 -25.03
CA LEU A 73 -22.56 -10.82 -26.45
C LEU A 73 -21.40 -11.42 -27.26
N SER A 74 -20.30 -11.81 -26.60
CA SER A 74 -19.07 -12.27 -27.26
C SER A 74 -18.60 -13.61 -26.66
N PRO A 75 -18.86 -14.74 -27.33
CA PRO A 75 -18.36 -16.05 -26.91
C PRO A 75 -16.83 -16.09 -26.79
N ALA A 76 -16.11 -15.33 -27.63
CA ALA A 76 -14.66 -15.22 -27.57
C ALA A 76 -14.20 -14.50 -26.30
N LEU A 77 -14.88 -13.42 -25.89
CA LEU A 77 -14.58 -12.73 -24.64
C LEU A 77 -14.86 -13.61 -23.43
N LEU A 78 -16.01 -14.28 -23.42
CA LEU A 78 -16.37 -15.24 -22.36
C LEU A 78 -15.29 -16.31 -22.21
N ALA A 79 -14.86 -16.94 -23.31
CA ALA A 79 -13.81 -17.94 -23.29
C ALA A 79 -12.45 -17.37 -22.83
N ALA A 80 -12.11 -16.15 -23.24
CA ALA A 80 -10.87 -15.49 -22.82
C ALA A 80 -10.81 -15.25 -21.30
N VAL A 81 -11.92 -14.83 -20.68
CA VAL A 81 -11.97 -14.65 -19.22
C VAL A 81 -11.98 -16.01 -18.50
N GLN A 82 -12.72 -17.00 -19.02
CA GLN A 82 -12.78 -18.34 -18.43
C GLN A 82 -11.44 -19.10 -18.49
N ALA A 83 -10.55 -18.73 -19.42
CA ALA A 83 -9.21 -19.27 -19.49
C ALA A 83 -8.29 -18.78 -18.34
N LEU A 84 -8.68 -17.73 -17.61
CA LEU A 84 -8.00 -17.26 -16.41
C LEU A 84 -8.46 -18.11 -15.22
N THR A 85 -7.78 -19.23 -15.00
CA THR A 85 -8.10 -20.18 -13.92
C THR A 85 -7.19 -19.97 -12.71
N PRO A 86 -7.54 -20.54 -11.54
CA PRO A 86 -6.54 -20.76 -10.51
C PRO A 86 -5.28 -21.42 -11.07
N GLY A 87 -4.11 -20.93 -10.66
CA GLY A 87 -2.81 -21.43 -11.13
C GLY A 87 -2.29 -20.80 -12.43
N THR A 88 -3.05 -19.94 -13.13
CA THR A 88 -2.47 -19.07 -14.17
C THR A 88 -1.35 -18.21 -13.56
N THR A 89 -0.19 -18.13 -14.19
CA THR A 89 0.90 -17.26 -13.70
C THR A 89 0.54 -15.78 -13.89
N ARG A 90 1.12 -14.89 -13.08
CA ARG A 90 0.92 -13.44 -13.21
C ARG A 90 1.22 -12.98 -14.64
N ASP A 91 2.34 -13.40 -15.20
CA ASP A 91 2.78 -12.98 -16.54
C ASP A 91 1.81 -13.46 -17.63
N THR A 92 1.33 -14.71 -17.54
CA THR A 92 0.35 -15.24 -18.48
C THR A 92 -0.94 -14.42 -18.45
N MET A 93 -1.42 -14.09 -17.25
CA MET A 93 -2.62 -13.26 -17.10
C MET A 93 -2.38 -11.84 -17.63
N ARG A 94 -1.24 -11.22 -17.33
CA ARG A 94 -0.86 -9.88 -17.82
C ARG A 94 -0.77 -9.82 -19.34
N THR A 95 -0.23 -10.85 -19.99
CA THR A 95 -0.22 -10.97 -21.46
C THR A 95 -1.63 -11.18 -22.03
N ALA A 96 -2.49 -11.94 -21.35
CA ALA A 96 -3.86 -12.19 -21.81
C ALA A 96 -4.76 -10.93 -21.77
N LEU A 97 -4.39 -9.88 -21.02
CA LEU A 97 -5.17 -8.65 -20.93
C LEU A 97 -5.29 -7.91 -22.26
N ASP A 98 -4.24 -7.90 -23.11
CA ASP A 98 -4.29 -7.20 -24.39
C ASP A 98 -5.39 -7.75 -25.33
N PRO A 99 -5.42 -9.06 -25.66
CA PRO A 99 -6.51 -9.60 -26.46
C PRO A 99 -7.86 -9.55 -25.74
N LEU A 100 -7.90 -9.64 -24.39
CA LEU A 100 -9.15 -9.53 -23.62
C LEU A 100 -9.75 -8.12 -23.75
N LEU A 101 -8.97 -7.06 -23.56
CA LEU A 101 -9.41 -5.68 -23.71
C LEU A 101 -9.85 -5.38 -25.15
N ALA A 102 -9.16 -5.93 -26.15
CA ALA A 102 -9.57 -5.82 -27.54
C ALA A 102 -10.95 -6.49 -27.79
N LEU A 103 -11.16 -7.70 -27.27
CA LEU A 103 -12.45 -8.40 -27.37
C LEU A 103 -13.56 -7.65 -26.62
N TRP A 104 -13.25 -7.08 -25.45
CA TRP A 104 -14.20 -6.33 -24.63
C TRP A 104 -14.60 -5.02 -25.30
N ALA A 105 -13.64 -4.22 -25.77
CA ALA A 105 -13.89 -3.04 -26.59
C ALA A 105 -14.62 -3.40 -27.90
N GLY A 106 -14.36 -4.57 -28.46
CA GLY A 106 -15.03 -5.11 -29.65
C GLY A 106 -16.56 -5.26 -29.50
N THR A 107 -17.07 -5.36 -28.26
CA THR A 107 -18.52 -5.42 -27.98
C THR A 107 -19.21 -4.06 -28.04
N SER A 108 -18.44 -2.98 -28.09
CA SER A 108 -18.99 -1.63 -28.22
C SER A 108 -19.51 -1.37 -29.64
N THR A 109 -20.66 -0.71 -29.73
CA THR A 109 -21.25 -0.23 -30.99
C THR A 109 -20.63 1.08 -31.47
N MET A 110 -19.81 1.75 -30.64
CA MET A 110 -19.11 2.97 -31.03
C MET A 110 -17.95 2.62 -31.98
N PRO A 111 -17.92 3.14 -33.22
CA PRO A 111 -16.78 2.96 -34.11
C PRO A 111 -15.59 3.82 -33.65
N SER A 112 -14.38 3.27 -33.74
CA SER A 112 -13.16 4.07 -33.54
C SER A 112 -13.01 5.14 -34.62
N THR A 113 -12.17 6.15 -34.39
CA THR A 113 -11.94 7.20 -35.37
C THR A 113 -11.36 6.64 -36.66
N GLU A 114 -10.40 5.72 -36.58
CA GLU A 114 -9.87 4.98 -37.72
C GLU A 114 -10.99 4.32 -38.53
N GLN A 115 -11.86 3.54 -37.88
CA GLN A 115 -12.99 2.87 -38.54
C GLN A 115 -13.94 3.86 -39.23
N ARG A 116 -14.24 4.99 -38.59
CA ARG A 116 -15.09 6.03 -39.20
C ARG A 116 -14.44 6.66 -40.42
N LEU A 117 -13.15 6.98 -40.33
CA LEU A 117 -12.41 7.64 -41.40
C LEU A 117 -12.26 6.71 -42.61
N GLU A 118 -11.97 5.44 -42.40
CA GLU A 118 -11.80 4.46 -43.47
C GLU A 118 -13.11 4.09 -44.17
N THR A 119 -14.24 4.14 -43.44
CA THR A 119 -15.58 3.87 -44.01
C THR A 119 -16.23 5.08 -44.68
N SER A 120 -15.65 6.28 -44.58
CA SER A 120 -16.24 7.54 -45.06
C SER A 120 -15.92 7.91 -46.52
N GLY A 121 -15.26 7.02 -47.28
CA GLY A 121 -14.74 7.28 -48.63
C GLY A 121 -15.45 6.54 -49.78
N ALA A 122 -15.35 7.09 -51.00
CA ALA A 122 -15.79 6.43 -52.23
C ALA A 122 -14.73 5.47 -52.83
N VAL A 123 -13.49 5.58 -52.36
CA VAL A 123 -12.37 4.67 -52.64
C VAL A 123 -11.87 4.09 -51.32
N PRO A 124 -11.14 2.95 -51.33
CA PRO A 124 -10.47 2.44 -50.14
C PRO A 124 -9.65 3.55 -49.47
N ARG A 125 -9.73 3.60 -48.14
CA ARG A 125 -9.02 4.56 -47.30
C ARG A 125 -8.26 3.80 -46.23
N THR A 126 -7.03 4.23 -45.95
CA THR A 126 -6.21 3.70 -44.85
C THR A 126 -5.66 4.85 -44.01
N VAL A 127 -5.76 4.72 -42.69
CA VAL A 127 -5.19 5.66 -41.72
C VAL A 127 -4.00 5.02 -41.01
N TYR A 128 -2.88 5.74 -40.92
CA TYR A 128 -1.73 5.32 -40.14
C TYR A 128 -1.50 6.27 -38.96
N TYR A 129 -1.30 5.70 -37.77
CA TYR A 129 -0.84 6.43 -36.58
C TYR A 129 0.63 6.13 -36.37
N HIS A 130 1.47 7.14 -36.24
CA HIS A 130 2.90 6.93 -36.00
C HIS A 130 3.57 8.12 -35.32
N GLY A 131 4.70 7.89 -34.66
CA GLY A 131 5.58 8.96 -34.17
C GLY A 131 6.46 9.55 -35.27
N ALA A 132 7.38 10.45 -34.90
CA ALA A 132 8.36 10.97 -35.86
C ALA A 132 9.27 9.85 -36.39
N VAL A 133 9.38 9.74 -37.73
CA VAL A 133 10.22 8.74 -38.39
C VAL A 133 11.70 9.03 -38.09
N PRO A 134 12.48 8.09 -37.52
CA PRO A 134 13.89 8.32 -37.22
C PRO A 134 14.70 8.60 -38.48
N ALA A 135 15.68 9.52 -38.40
CA ALA A 135 16.55 9.85 -39.53
C ALA A 135 17.28 8.63 -40.13
N ALA A 136 17.64 7.66 -39.28
CA ALA A 136 18.26 6.41 -39.69
C ALA A 136 17.34 5.53 -40.56
N VAL A 137 16.02 5.59 -40.34
CA VAL A 137 15.01 4.91 -41.18
C VAL A 137 14.79 5.69 -42.46
N THR A 138 14.69 7.02 -42.39
CA THR A 138 14.56 7.89 -43.58
C THR A 138 15.71 7.70 -44.56
N ALA A 139 16.94 7.51 -44.06
CA ALA A 139 18.12 7.27 -44.89
C ALA A 139 18.07 5.94 -45.68
N GLN A 140 17.22 4.99 -45.28
CA GLN A 140 17.05 3.69 -45.95
C GLN A 140 16.04 3.75 -47.11
N GLY A 141 15.37 4.90 -47.31
CA GLY A 141 14.46 5.14 -48.41
C GLY A 141 12.99 4.88 -48.10
N ASN A 142 12.12 5.13 -49.08
CA ASN A 142 10.68 5.19 -48.89
C ASN A 142 10.06 3.86 -48.41
N GLU A 143 10.55 2.71 -48.89
CA GLU A 143 10.04 1.40 -48.45
C GLU A 143 10.27 1.16 -46.95
N ALA A 144 11.46 1.51 -46.44
CA ALA A 144 11.79 1.40 -45.03
C ALA A 144 10.93 2.34 -44.17
N VAL A 145 10.68 3.57 -44.65
CA VAL A 145 9.78 4.52 -43.99
C VAL A 145 8.36 3.98 -43.91
N GLN A 146 7.82 3.42 -45.00
CA GLN A 146 6.48 2.83 -45.00
C GLN A 146 6.38 1.62 -44.07
N ALA A 147 7.36 0.72 -44.09
CA ALA A 147 7.41 -0.42 -43.19
C ALA A 147 7.45 0.02 -41.71
N TRP A 148 8.21 1.08 -41.39
CA TRP A 148 8.26 1.64 -40.06
C TRP A 148 6.93 2.26 -39.61
N ILE A 149 6.26 3.03 -40.50
CA ILE A 149 4.94 3.61 -40.22
C ILE A 149 3.92 2.51 -39.96
N GLN A 150 3.90 1.45 -40.78
CA GLN A 150 3.02 0.30 -40.61
C GLN A 150 3.27 -0.41 -39.28
N GLN A 151 4.54 -0.59 -38.90
CA GLN A 151 4.90 -1.20 -37.62
C GLN A 151 4.42 -0.37 -36.42
N GLN A 152 4.61 0.96 -36.47
CA GLN A 152 4.14 1.86 -35.42
C GLN A 152 2.61 1.85 -35.31
N HIS A 153 1.92 1.88 -36.45
CA HIS A 153 0.47 1.84 -36.48
C HIS A 153 -0.09 0.50 -35.96
N ALA A 154 0.55 -0.63 -36.26
CA ALA A 154 0.15 -1.93 -35.73
C ALA A 154 0.15 -1.99 -34.20
N GLN A 155 0.93 -1.14 -33.54
CA GLN A 155 0.91 -0.95 -32.09
C GLN A 155 -0.12 0.10 -31.66
N LEU A 156 -0.11 1.27 -32.29
CA LEU A 156 -0.89 2.44 -31.85
C LEU A 156 -2.37 2.37 -32.21
N GLY A 157 -2.72 1.88 -33.40
CA GLY A 157 -4.11 1.82 -33.90
C GLY A 157 -5.04 1.06 -32.97
N PRO A 158 -4.72 -0.21 -32.60
CA PRO A 158 -5.54 -0.98 -31.65
C PRO A 158 -5.66 -0.30 -30.29
N ILE A 159 -4.57 0.27 -29.76
CA ILE A 159 -4.57 0.96 -28.46
C ILE A 159 -5.49 2.18 -28.50
N ILE A 160 -5.38 3.02 -29.51
CA ILE A 160 -6.22 4.21 -29.70
C ILE A 160 -7.69 3.78 -29.82
N ALA A 161 -7.99 2.75 -30.62
CA ALA A 161 -9.35 2.26 -30.77
C ALA A 161 -9.97 1.73 -29.47
N ILE A 162 -9.18 1.01 -28.64
CA ILE A 162 -9.62 0.54 -27.32
C ILE A 162 -9.87 1.74 -26.40
N LEU A 163 -8.92 2.67 -26.31
CA LEU A 163 -9.03 3.84 -25.44
C LEU A 163 -10.22 4.72 -25.81
N GLU A 164 -10.47 4.98 -27.10
CA GLU A 164 -11.62 5.77 -27.55
C GLU A 164 -12.95 5.16 -27.09
N LYS A 165 -13.06 3.83 -27.15
CA LYS A 165 -14.27 3.11 -26.74
C LYS A 165 -14.45 3.10 -25.22
N PHE A 166 -13.40 2.82 -24.46
CA PHE A 166 -13.45 2.85 -22.99
C PHE A 166 -13.60 4.28 -22.44
N ASN A 167 -13.18 5.30 -23.18
CA ASN A 167 -13.42 6.70 -22.87
C ASN A 167 -14.78 7.20 -23.36
N GLY A 168 -15.42 6.50 -24.31
CA GLY A 168 -16.68 6.91 -24.93
C GLY A 168 -16.55 8.16 -25.80
N SER A 169 -15.33 8.53 -26.21
CA SER A 169 -15.07 9.69 -27.05
C SER A 169 -13.86 9.50 -27.96
N SER A 170 -13.87 10.18 -29.09
CA SER A 170 -12.77 10.12 -30.05
C SER A 170 -11.60 11.00 -29.65
N LEU A 171 -10.39 10.45 -29.79
CA LEU A 171 -9.13 11.12 -29.51
C LEU A 171 -8.67 11.98 -30.70
N VAL A 172 -9.18 11.69 -31.89
CA VAL A 172 -8.98 12.48 -33.11
C VAL A 172 -10.28 13.23 -33.46
N SER A 173 -10.19 14.54 -33.64
CA SER A 173 -11.32 15.38 -34.01
C SER A 173 -11.55 15.36 -35.51
N GLU A 174 -12.80 15.19 -35.93
CA GLU A 174 -13.24 15.36 -37.30
C GLU A 174 -14.29 16.47 -37.36
N ARG A 175 -14.00 17.59 -38.02
CA ARG A 175 -14.95 18.69 -38.22
C ARG A 175 -14.86 19.23 -39.64
N ASN A 176 -15.98 19.31 -40.34
CA ASN A 176 -16.07 19.83 -41.71
C ASN A 176 -15.09 19.15 -42.70
N GLY A 177 -14.85 17.84 -42.52
CA GLY A 177 -13.91 17.07 -43.33
C GLY A 177 -12.42 17.32 -43.01
N GLN A 178 -12.11 18.12 -41.97
CA GLN A 178 -10.77 18.26 -41.43
C GLN A 178 -10.58 17.29 -40.25
N VAL A 179 -9.47 16.56 -40.30
CA VAL A 179 -9.03 15.64 -39.25
C VAL A 179 -7.92 16.32 -38.46
N SER A 180 -8.00 16.36 -37.13
CA SER A 180 -6.99 17.03 -36.29
C SER A 180 -6.78 16.37 -34.92
N THR A 181 -5.59 16.56 -34.36
CA THR A 181 -5.18 16.08 -33.02
C THR A 181 -4.92 17.23 -32.03
N GLY A 182 -5.74 18.30 -32.10
CA GLY A 182 -5.64 19.43 -31.16
C GLY A 182 -4.52 20.42 -31.48
N GLY A 183 -4.09 20.53 -32.75
CA GLY A 183 -3.13 21.54 -33.20
C GLY A 183 -2.69 21.39 -34.65
N GLU A 184 -2.62 20.15 -35.15
CA GLU A 184 -2.29 19.84 -36.54
C GLU A 184 -3.51 19.33 -37.30
N THR A 185 -3.60 19.68 -38.58
CA THR A 185 -4.62 19.16 -39.50
C THR A 185 -3.99 18.17 -40.47
N PHE A 186 -4.69 17.06 -40.71
CA PHE A 186 -4.24 15.98 -41.58
C PHE A 186 -5.10 15.93 -42.85
N THR A 187 -4.47 15.53 -43.95
CA THR A 187 -5.09 15.46 -45.26
C THR A 187 -4.90 14.08 -45.89
N TRP A 188 -5.88 13.66 -46.69
CA TRP A 188 -5.80 12.46 -47.49
C TRP A 188 -4.82 12.62 -48.66
N ASN A 189 -3.96 11.62 -48.86
CA ASN A 189 -3.04 11.52 -49.99
C ASN A 189 -3.44 10.33 -50.87
N ARG A 190 -3.72 10.60 -52.15
CA ARG A 190 -4.04 9.55 -53.14
C ARG A 190 -2.79 8.77 -53.51
N VAL A 191 -2.79 7.46 -53.25
CA VAL A 191 -1.77 6.51 -53.67
C VAL A 191 -2.33 5.67 -54.83
N ILE A 192 -1.51 5.43 -55.86
CA ILE A 192 -1.85 4.57 -57.00
C ILE A 192 -0.88 3.40 -56.97
N HIS A 193 -1.42 2.19 -56.84
CA HIS A 193 -0.63 0.97 -56.75
C HIS A 193 -0.23 0.46 -58.14
N PRO A 194 0.84 -0.36 -58.25
CA PRO A 194 1.34 -0.87 -59.54
C PRO A 194 0.33 -1.71 -60.33
N ASP A 195 -0.66 -2.31 -59.66
CA ASP A 195 -1.77 -3.06 -60.24
C ASP A 195 -2.95 -2.17 -60.69
N GLY A 196 -2.82 -0.85 -60.52
CA GLY A 196 -3.76 0.15 -61.03
C GLY A 196 -4.91 0.52 -60.10
N HIS A 197 -5.03 -0.10 -58.92
CA HIS A 197 -6.00 0.37 -57.92
C HIS A 197 -5.46 1.61 -57.20
N SER A 198 -6.39 2.43 -56.67
CA SER A 198 -6.05 3.63 -55.94
C SER A 198 -6.65 3.63 -54.55
N GLU A 199 -5.89 4.12 -53.59
CA GLU A 199 -6.27 4.24 -52.18
C GLU A 199 -6.00 5.67 -51.69
N ASP A 200 -6.83 6.18 -50.79
CA ASP A 200 -6.58 7.42 -50.07
C ASP A 200 -5.92 7.10 -48.71
N VAL A 201 -4.66 7.51 -48.52
CA VAL A 201 -3.90 7.25 -47.31
C VAL A 201 -3.76 8.52 -46.47
N MET A 202 -3.99 8.45 -45.17
CA MET A 202 -3.74 9.54 -44.24
C MET A 202 -2.73 9.12 -43.16
N SER A 203 -1.69 9.93 -42.97
CA SER A 203 -0.68 9.72 -41.94
C SER A 203 -0.91 10.71 -40.81
N ILE A 204 -1.31 10.22 -39.64
CA ILE A 204 -1.50 11.00 -38.42
C ILE A 204 -0.23 10.90 -37.59
N LEU A 205 0.53 11.98 -37.57
CA LEU A 205 1.73 12.12 -36.76
C LEU A 205 1.34 12.44 -35.31
N LEU A 206 1.85 11.65 -34.37
CA LEU A 206 1.68 11.86 -32.94
C LEU A 206 3.01 12.33 -32.33
N GLN A 207 2.94 13.36 -31.50
CA GLN A 207 4.10 13.87 -30.77
C GLN A 207 4.52 12.88 -29.67
N PRO A 208 5.80 12.87 -29.24
CA PRO A 208 6.28 11.94 -28.22
C PRO A 208 5.46 11.99 -26.92
N GLU A 209 5.05 13.17 -26.48
CA GLU A 209 4.25 13.37 -25.26
C GLU A 209 2.84 12.77 -25.41
N GLN A 210 2.26 12.84 -26.62
CA GLN A 210 0.97 12.23 -26.93
C GLN A 210 1.08 10.70 -26.91
N ILE A 211 2.12 10.14 -27.52
CA ILE A 211 2.38 8.69 -27.50
C ILE A 211 2.58 8.21 -26.06
N ASN A 212 3.41 8.90 -25.28
CA ASN A 212 3.65 8.55 -23.87
C ASN A 212 2.35 8.60 -23.05
N SER A 213 1.53 9.62 -23.25
CA SER A 213 0.23 9.74 -22.58
C SER A 213 -0.73 8.60 -22.97
N LEU A 214 -0.80 8.24 -24.26
CA LEU A 214 -1.63 7.12 -24.74
C LEU A 214 -1.17 5.78 -24.15
N MET A 215 0.14 5.53 -24.15
CA MET A 215 0.70 4.29 -23.61
C MET A 215 0.48 4.20 -22.10
N SER A 216 0.62 5.31 -21.36
CA SER A 216 0.34 5.38 -19.92
C SER A 216 -1.14 5.17 -19.61
N ALA A 217 -2.04 5.78 -20.40
CA ALA A 217 -3.48 5.57 -20.26
C ALA A 217 -3.88 4.11 -20.52
N TYR A 218 -3.30 3.49 -21.55
CA TYR A 218 -3.54 2.08 -21.86
C TYR A 218 -2.98 1.14 -20.79
N ALA A 219 -1.79 1.42 -20.26
CA ALA A 219 -1.24 0.69 -19.13
C ALA A 219 -2.14 0.80 -17.89
N SER A 220 -2.66 1.98 -17.60
CA SER A 220 -3.59 2.20 -16.47
C SER A 220 -4.90 1.43 -16.65
N LEU A 221 -5.46 1.38 -17.87
CA LEU A 221 -6.62 0.55 -18.19
C LEU A 221 -6.33 -0.94 -17.98
N LYS A 222 -5.15 -1.41 -18.41
CA LYS A 222 -4.70 -2.79 -18.17
C LYS A 222 -4.57 -3.10 -16.68
N GLU A 223 -3.96 -2.20 -15.89
CA GLU A 223 -3.85 -2.37 -14.44
C GLU A 223 -5.22 -2.45 -13.76
N SER A 224 -6.16 -1.58 -14.15
CA SER A 224 -7.52 -1.62 -13.62
C SER A 224 -8.25 -2.94 -13.97
N ALA A 225 -8.12 -3.41 -15.21
CA ALA A 225 -8.69 -4.69 -15.63
C ALA A 225 -8.04 -5.87 -14.88
N TYR A 226 -6.73 -5.83 -14.67
CA TYR A 226 -6.02 -6.85 -13.89
C TYR A 226 -6.53 -6.90 -12.45
N ALA A 227 -6.56 -5.75 -11.77
CA ALA A 227 -7.01 -5.62 -10.38
C ALA A 227 -8.44 -6.16 -10.19
N GLY A 228 -9.34 -5.88 -11.13
CA GLY A 228 -10.72 -6.38 -11.08
C GLY A 228 -10.85 -7.90 -11.33
N LEU A 229 -9.92 -8.49 -12.10
CA LEU A 229 -10.00 -9.91 -12.47
C LEU A 229 -9.23 -10.82 -11.50
N VAL A 230 -8.09 -10.37 -10.96
CA VAL A 230 -7.07 -11.25 -10.33
C VAL A 230 -7.61 -12.05 -9.15
N LEU A 231 -8.40 -11.42 -8.26
CA LEU A 231 -8.97 -12.09 -7.08
C LEU A 231 -10.01 -13.14 -7.46
N GLY A 232 -10.87 -12.83 -8.42
CA GLY A 232 -11.96 -13.72 -8.87
C GLY A 232 -11.52 -14.82 -9.84
N THR A 233 -10.25 -14.81 -10.26
CA THR A 233 -9.69 -15.77 -11.22
C THR A 233 -8.47 -16.45 -10.63
N ARG A 234 -7.29 -15.88 -10.90
CA ARG A 234 -5.97 -16.38 -10.55
C ARG A 234 -5.80 -16.73 -9.08
N LEU A 235 -6.27 -15.83 -8.20
CA LEU A 235 -6.13 -15.95 -6.75
C LEU A 235 -7.36 -16.53 -6.04
N SER A 236 -8.39 -16.91 -6.80
CA SER A 236 -9.66 -17.37 -6.21
C SER A 236 -9.50 -18.63 -5.35
N ASP A 237 -8.52 -19.49 -5.66
CA ASP A 237 -8.24 -20.68 -4.85
C ASP A 237 -7.66 -20.32 -3.47
N TYR A 238 -6.80 -19.30 -3.34
CA TYR A 238 -6.35 -18.82 -2.02
C TYR A 238 -7.50 -18.28 -1.18
N LEU A 239 -8.34 -17.44 -1.78
CA LEU A 239 -9.48 -16.82 -1.09
C LEU A 239 -10.55 -17.84 -0.69
N SER A 240 -10.70 -18.94 -1.44
CA SER A 240 -11.57 -20.05 -1.04
C SER A 240 -11.09 -20.79 0.22
N GLY A 241 -9.84 -20.56 0.64
CA GLY A 241 -9.28 -21.05 1.89
C GLY A 241 -9.73 -20.26 3.12
N LEU A 242 -10.38 -19.10 2.96
CA LEU A 242 -10.96 -18.35 4.08
C LEU A 242 -12.19 -19.09 4.60
N THR A 243 -12.16 -19.51 5.86
CA THR A 243 -13.28 -20.23 6.47
C THR A 243 -13.94 -19.42 7.58
N LEU A 244 -15.27 -19.42 7.60
CA LEU A 244 -16.02 -18.77 8.66
C LEU A 244 -15.94 -19.62 9.94
N THR A 245 -15.46 -19.02 11.01
CA THR A 245 -15.38 -19.63 12.33
C THR A 245 -16.35 -18.96 13.30
N TYR A 246 -16.75 -19.69 14.34
CA TYR A 246 -17.56 -19.17 15.44
C TYR A 246 -16.90 -19.58 16.76
N SER A 247 -16.36 -18.61 17.48
CA SER A 247 -15.67 -18.79 18.75
C SER A 247 -15.93 -17.59 19.66
N ASN A 248 -15.93 -17.80 20.98
CA ASN A 248 -16.16 -16.74 21.98
C ASN A 248 -17.40 -15.87 21.70
N ASP A 249 -18.51 -16.52 21.28
CA ASP A 249 -19.77 -15.89 20.90
C ASP A 249 -19.69 -14.88 19.73
N ALA A 250 -18.58 -14.89 18.96
CA ALA A 250 -18.36 -14.03 17.80
C ALA A 250 -18.09 -14.83 16.52
N PHE A 251 -18.52 -14.29 15.38
CA PHE A 251 -18.10 -14.79 14.07
C PHE A 251 -16.71 -14.22 13.73
N GLY A 252 -15.84 -15.07 13.21
CA GLY A 252 -14.52 -14.70 12.71
C GLY A 252 -14.22 -15.37 11.38
N TRP A 253 -13.12 -14.99 10.76
CA TRP A 253 -12.58 -15.66 9.58
C TRP A 253 -11.23 -16.26 9.92
N ASP A 254 -11.01 -17.50 9.50
CA ASP A 254 -9.72 -18.18 9.62
C ASP A 254 -9.04 -18.24 8.24
N ALA A 255 -7.78 -17.81 8.20
CA ALA A 255 -6.93 -17.78 7.02
C ALA A 255 -5.87 -18.90 6.99
N SER A 256 -5.86 -19.82 7.95
CA SER A 256 -4.86 -20.89 8.05
C SER A 256 -4.76 -21.74 6.76
N ALA A 257 -5.89 -22.01 6.10
CA ALA A 257 -5.88 -22.76 4.84
C ALA A 257 -5.40 -21.93 3.63
N LEU A 258 -5.53 -20.61 3.67
CA LEU A 258 -4.93 -19.70 2.69
C LEU A 258 -3.40 -19.73 2.82
N GLU A 259 -2.88 -19.61 4.04
CA GLU A 259 -1.44 -19.68 4.31
C GLU A 259 -0.85 -21.02 3.88
N ALA A 260 -1.50 -22.13 4.25
CA ALA A 260 -1.06 -23.46 3.84
C ALA A 260 -0.99 -23.62 2.31
N LYS A 261 -1.88 -22.97 1.56
CA LYS A 261 -1.82 -22.94 0.09
C LYS A 261 -0.65 -22.10 -0.41
N LEU A 262 -0.39 -20.92 0.19
CA LEU A 262 0.78 -20.10 -0.16
C LEU A 262 2.08 -20.85 0.08
N ASP A 263 2.21 -21.52 1.23
CA ASP A 263 3.37 -22.35 1.56
C ASP A 263 3.53 -23.54 0.59
N HIS A 264 2.42 -24.18 0.20
CA HIS A 264 2.45 -25.22 -0.80
C HIS A 264 2.96 -24.68 -2.15
N THR A 265 2.43 -23.54 -2.62
CA THR A 265 2.92 -22.89 -3.85
C THR A 265 4.39 -22.53 -3.73
N TRP A 266 4.82 -21.98 -2.60
CA TRP A 266 6.22 -21.63 -2.33
C TRP A 266 7.17 -22.83 -2.48
N GLN A 267 6.80 -23.99 -1.93
CA GLN A 267 7.60 -25.21 -2.01
C GLN A 267 7.79 -25.72 -3.46
N HIS A 268 6.87 -25.38 -4.37
CA HIS A 268 6.89 -25.86 -5.76
C HIS A 268 7.37 -24.79 -6.76
N ASN A 269 7.03 -23.52 -6.50
CA ASN A 269 7.30 -22.38 -7.37
C ASN A 269 7.37 -21.07 -6.54
N LYS A 270 8.57 -20.72 -6.07
CA LYS A 270 8.82 -19.53 -5.25
C LYS A 270 8.42 -18.23 -5.95
N THR A 271 8.79 -18.07 -7.23
CA THR A 271 8.46 -16.88 -8.02
C THR A 271 6.95 -16.65 -8.07
N GLN A 272 6.19 -17.72 -8.33
CA GLN A 272 4.72 -17.63 -8.33
C GLN A 272 4.18 -17.29 -6.94
N ALA A 273 4.66 -17.94 -5.88
CA ALA A 273 4.18 -17.65 -4.53
C ALA A 273 4.43 -16.18 -4.14
N LEU A 274 5.60 -15.63 -4.47
CA LEU A 274 5.94 -14.22 -4.27
C LEU A 274 5.03 -13.28 -5.07
N GLN A 275 4.75 -13.61 -6.33
CA GLN A 275 3.80 -12.85 -7.15
C GLN A 275 2.35 -12.93 -6.60
N ASP A 276 1.97 -14.08 -6.02
CA ASP A 276 0.64 -14.33 -5.48
C ASP A 276 0.40 -13.53 -4.21
N VAL A 277 1.33 -13.59 -3.26
CA VAL A 277 1.23 -12.81 -2.01
C VAL A 277 1.34 -11.31 -2.28
N MET A 278 2.16 -10.88 -3.25
CA MET A 278 2.22 -9.48 -3.70
C MET A 278 0.88 -8.99 -4.27
N ASP A 279 0.20 -9.80 -5.07
CA ASP A 279 -1.11 -9.41 -5.61
C ASP A 279 -2.22 -9.50 -4.55
N LEU A 280 -2.12 -10.41 -3.57
CA LEU A 280 -2.99 -10.41 -2.39
C LEU A 280 -2.78 -9.15 -1.54
N TYR A 281 -1.55 -8.68 -1.38
CA TYR A 281 -1.24 -7.41 -0.73
C TYR A 281 -1.86 -6.23 -1.49
N ARG A 282 -1.58 -6.12 -2.79
CA ARG A 282 -2.02 -4.97 -3.62
C ARG A 282 -3.52 -4.90 -3.84
N TYR A 283 -4.17 -6.04 -4.01
CA TYR A 283 -5.58 -6.09 -4.44
C TYR A 283 -6.49 -6.79 -3.44
N GLY A 284 -5.95 -7.70 -2.63
CA GLY A 284 -6.70 -8.60 -1.75
C GLY A 284 -6.81 -8.16 -0.29
N SER A 285 -6.09 -7.13 0.17
CA SER A 285 -6.06 -6.70 1.58
C SER A 285 -7.47 -6.51 2.19
N ASN A 286 -8.40 -5.89 1.45
CA ASN A 286 -9.79 -5.74 1.91
C ASN A 286 -10.55 -7.07 2.01
N ALA A 287 -10.24 -8.05 1.16
CA ALA A 287 -10.90 -9.35 1.15
C ALA A 287 -10.49 -10.22 2.34
N VAL A 288 -9.29 -10.01 2.88
CA VAL A 288 -8.72 -10.78 4.01
C VAL A 288 -8.76 -10.01 5.33
N ALA A 289 -9.03 -8.71 5.33
CA ALA A 289 -8.97 -7.87 6.53
C ALA A 289 -9.76 -8.44 7.72
N ALA A 290 -10.94 -9.04 7.47
CA ALA A 290 -11.79 -9.60 8.51
C ALA A 290 -11.25 -10.88 9.16
N SER A 291 -10.23 -11.52 8.58
CA SER A 291 -9.53 -12.67 9.19
C SER A 291 -8.36 -12.26 10.07
N GLY A 292 -8.00 -10.97 10.10
CA GLY A 292 -6.79 -10.48 10.77
C GLY A 292 -5.49 -10.93 10.09
N TRP A 293 -5.56 -11.62 8.95
CA TRP A 293 -4.39 -12.01 8.18
C TRP A 293 -3.84 -10.79 7.44
N LYS A 294 -2.55 -10.52 7.61
CA LYS A 294 -1.86 -9.36 7.02
C LYS A 294 -1.03 -9.83 5.82
N PRO A 295 -1.45 -9.51 4.57
CA PRO A 295 -0.72 -9.93 3.38
C PRO A 295 0.71 -9.40 3.31
N PHE A 296 0.96 -8.21 3.85
CA PHE A 296 2.28 -7.62 3.85
C PHE A 296 3.25 -8.41 4.71
N ASP A 297 2.89 -8.71 5.97
CA ASP A 297 3.71 -9.55 6.86
C ASP A 297 4.04 -10.89 6.21
N ALA A 298 3.08 -11.50 5.50
CA ALA A 298 3.32 -12.74 4.76
C ALA A 298 4.28 -12.54 3.57
N LEU A 299 4.14 -11.44 2.81
CA LEU A 299 5.04 -11.08 1.71
C LEU A 299 6.46 -10.83 2.23
N HIS A 300 6.58 -10.02 3.27
CA HIS A 300 7.82 -9.66 3.95
C HIS A 300 8.58 -10.91 4.40
N HIS A 301 7.95 -11.77 5.20
CA HIS A 301 8.57 -13.03 5.64
C HIS A 301 8.96 -13.96 4.47
N MET A 302 8.24 -13.93 3.35
CA MET A 302 8.63 -14.68 2.14
C MET A 302 9.84 -14.04 1.43
N ILE A 303 10.00 -12.73 1.50
CA ILE A 303 11.16 -12.01 0.97
C ILE A 303 12.41 -12.38 1.77
N ASP A 304 12.38 -12.35 3.10
CA ASP A 304 13.54 -12.67 3.94
C ASP A 304 14.03 -14.10 3.68
N ARG A 305 13.09 -15.04 3.65
CA ARG A 305 13.36 -16.45 3.32
C ARG A 305 13.97 -16.61 1.92
N ALA A 306 13.56 -15.78 0.95
CA ALA A 306 14.13 -15.81 -0.39
C ALA A 306 15.52 -15.16 -0.42
N ALA A 307 15.70 -14.01 0.24
CA ALA A 307 16.93 -13.23 0.29
C ALA A 307 18.11 -14.04 0.82
N ALA A 308 17.85 -14.93 1.79
CA ALA A 308 18.85 -15.80 2.41
C ALA A 308 19.53 -16.81 1.45
N THR A 309 18.99 -17.07 0.24
CA THR A 309 19.54 -18.09 -0.68
C THR A 309 19.75 -17.57 -2.12
N PRO A 310 20.78 -18.03 -2.86
CA PRO A 310 20.97 -17.62 -4.26
C PRO A 310 19.75 -17.91 -5.15
N ASP A 311 19.17 -19.10 -5.02
CA ASP A 311 17.97 -19.49 -5.79
C ASP A 311 16.74 -18.66 -5.40
N GLY A 312 16.62 -18.27 -4.13
CA GLY A 312 15.56 -17.39 -3.65
C GLY A 312 15.72 -15.96 -4.17
N ARG A 313 16.93 -15.41 -4.18
CA ARG A 313 17.22 -14.10 -4.79
C ARG A 313 16.92 -14.07 -6.29
N GLN A 314 17.19 -15.16 -7.01
CA GLN A 314 16.75 -15.28 -8.40
C GLN A 314 15.22 -15.27 -8.50
N ALA A 315 14.51 -15.97 -7.61
CA ALA A 315 13.05 -15.99 -7.59
C ALA A 315 12.45 -14.59 -7.30
N LEU A 316 13.07 -13.79 -6.43
CA LEU A 316 12.70 -12.39 -6.18
C LEU A 316 12.86 -11.53 -7.44
N ALA A 317 14.01 -11.64 -8.11
CA ALA A 317 14.25 -10.94 -9.37
C ALA A 317 13.21 -11.32 -10.44
N ASP A 318 12.92 -12.62 -10.59
CA ASP A 318 11.91 -13.13 -11.53
C ASP A 318 10.49 -12.69 -11.13
N ALA A 319 10.21 -12.48 -9.84
CA ALA A 319 8.94 -11.96 -9.35
C ALA A 319 8.80 -10.45 -9.57
N GLY A 320 9.88 -9.76 -9.93
CA GLY A 320 9.95 -8.30 -10.04
C GLY A 320 9.96 -7.61 -8.68
N ILE A 321 10.58 -8.23 -7.68
CA ILE A 321 10.79 -7.69 -6.33
C ILE A 321 12.29 -7.47 -6.16
N PRO A 322 12.83 -6.32 -6.61
CA PRO A 322 14.25 -6.05 -6.46
C PRO A 322 14.59 -5.73 -5.00
N LEU A 323 15.68 -6.31 -4.50
CA LEU A 323 16.32 -5.87 -3.27
C LEU A 323 17.28 -4.72 -3.59
N ILE A 324 17.20 -3.65 -2.80
CA ILE A 324 17.95 -2.42 -2.99
C ILE A 324 19.28 -2.55 -2.28
N ALA A 325 20.38 -2.36 -3.01
CA ALA A 325 21.72 -2.28 -2.43
C ALA A 325 22.09 -0.81 -2.15
N GLY A 326 22.34 -0.46 -0.90
CA GLY A 326 22.68 0.89 -0.47
C GLY A 326 21.49 1.86 -0.47
N ASN A 327 21.57 2.94 -1.23
CA ASN A 327 20.63 4.06 -1.10
C ASN A 327 19.56 4.07 -2.19
N ALA A 328 18.31 4.34 -1.83
CA ALA A 328 17.21 4.58 -2.76
C ALA A 328 16.24 5.66 -2.26
N GLU A 329 15.55 6.26 -3.21
CA GLU A 329 14.52 7.28 -2.99
C GLU A 329 13.30 6.90 -3.84
N GLY A 330 12.15 6.86 -3.19
CA GLY A 330 10.84 6.67 -3.78
C GLY A 330 10.33 7.97 -4.41
N SER A 331 9.03 8.02 -4.58
CA SER A 331 8.30 9.00 -5.37
C SER A 331 7.39 9.84 -4.47
N ALA A 332 6.33 10.38 -5.05
CA ALA A 332 5.28 11.07 -4.30
C ALA A 332 3.98 10.23 -4.24
N ALA A 333 4.08 8.95 -4.60
CA ALA A 333 3.02 7.97 -4.52
C ALA A 333 3.45 6.87 -3.57
N ALA A 334 2.49 6.08 -3.08
CA ALA A 334 2.77 4.91 -2.23
C ALA A 334 3.78 3.96 -2.91
N ASP A 335 4.95 3.84 -2.29
CA ASP A 335 6.06 3.04 -2.74
C ASP A 335 6.22 1.78 -1.88
N LEU A 336 6.84 0.76 -2.49
CA LEU A 336 7.17 -0.48 -1.80
C LEU A 336 8.64 -0.81 -2.03
N MET A 337 9.44 -0.72 -0.97
CA MET A 337 10.89 -0.78 -1.01
C MET A 337 11.43 -1.85 -0.05
N PHE A 338 12.39 -2.63 -0.52
CA PHE A 338 13.04 -3.68 0.26
C PHE A 338 14.55 -3.52 0.12
N GLY A 339 15.27 -3.38 1.23
CA GLY A 339 16.72 -3.39 1.30
C GLY A 339 17.28 -4.79 1.06
N ASP A 340 18.61 -4.91 1.11
CA ASP A 340 19.30 -6.18 0.97
C ASP A 340 19.82 -6.70 2.32
N THR A 341 21.05 -7.20 2.38
CA THR A 341 21.61 -7.72 3.65
C THR A 341 22.74 -6.83 4.17
N GLY A 342 22.78 -5.57 3.74
CA GLY A 342 23.78 -4.63 4.20
C GLY A 342 23.19 -3.24 4.34
N ALA A 343 23.85 -2.41 5.15
CA ALA A 343 23.38 -1.08 5.50
C ALA A 343 22.81 -0.27 4.30
N ASN A 344 21.52 0.00 4.40
CA ASN A 344 20.68 0.66 3.43
C ASN A 344 20.27 2.06 3.91
N ILE A 345 20.03 2.95 2.94
CA ILE A 345 19.34 4.23 3.21
C ILE A 345 18.16 4.33 2.26
N LEU A 346 16.96 4.05 2.77
CA LEU A 346 15.73 4.06 1.98
C LEU A 346 14.89 5.28 2.37
N ARG A 347 14.35 5.97 1.37
CA ARG A 347 13.48 7.14 1.53
C ARG A 347 12.20 6.92 0.74
N GLY A 348 11.04 6.87 1.38
CA GLY A 348 9.74 6.71 0.74
C GLY A 348 9.36 7.96 -0.04
N GLY A 349 9.34 9.11 0.64
CA GLY A 349 9.09 10.40 0.04
C GLY A 349 7.74 10.96 0.47
N ALA A 350 6.76 10.97 -0.43
CA ALA A 350 5.39 11.31 -0.07
C ALA A 350 4.46 10.18 -0.51
N GLY A 351 3.33 10.00 0.16
CA GLY A 351 2.45 8.87 -0.05
C GLY A 351 2.52 7.92 1.14
N ASP A 352 1.61 6.94 1.19
CA ASP A 352 1.62 5.93 2.25
C ASP A 352 2.60 4.81 1.84
N ASP A 353 3.85 4.89 2.29
CA ASP A 353 4.95 4.06 1.83
C ASP A 353 5.17 2.84 2.72
N VAL A 354 5.70 1.76 2.15
CA VAL A 354 6.14 0.59 2.91
C VAL A 354 7.60 0.27 2.61
N LEU A 355 8.44 0.36 3.63
CA LEU A 355 9.89 0.16 3.56
C LEU A 355 10.29 -0.96 4.51
N SER A 356 11.15 -1.86 4.04
CA SER A 356 11.84 -2.85 4.87
C SER A 356 13.35 -2.73 4.62
N GLY A 357 14.12 -2.68 5.71
CA GLY A 357 15.58 -2.58 5.72
C GLY A 357 16.23 -3.90 5.32
N GLY A 358 15.75 -5.01 5.88
CA GLY A 358 16.36 -6.32 5.70
C GLY A 358 17.44 -6.58 6.75
N ASP A 359 18.54 -7.22 6.37
CA ASP A 359 19.65 -7.37 7.34
C ASP A 359 20.58 -6.15 7.23
N GLY A 360 21.19 -5.73 8.34
CA GLY A 360 22.18 -4.67 8.38
C GLY A 360 21.72 -3.50 9.24
N ASP A 361 22.62 -2.55 9.50
CA ASP A 361 22.28 -1.33 10.23
C ASP A 361 21.72 -0.30 9.24
N ASP A 362 20.40 -0.20 9.16
CA ASP A 362 19.69 0.54 8.12
C ASP A 362 19.19 1.90 8.59
N THR A 363 18.90 2.77 7.62
CA THR A 363 18.24 4.04 7.87
C THR A 363 17.05 4.23 6.95
N LEU A 364 15.85 4.23 7.51
CA LEU A 364 14.60 4.34 6.79
C LEU A 364 13.94 5.70 7.05
N TYR A 365 13.46 6.34 5.99
CA TYR A 365 12.67 7.57 6.07
C TYR A 365 11.34 7.32 5.36
N GLY A 366 10.22 7.37 6.08
CA GLY A 366 8.87 7.34 5.50
C GLY A 366 8.62 8.61 4.70
N GLY A 367 8.45 9.73 5.40
CA GLY A 367 8.30 11.05 4.81
C GLY A 367 6.95 11.66 5.12
N ASP A 368 6.21 12.10 4.10
CA ASP A 368 4.84 12.61 4.26
C ASP A 368 3.83 11.50 3.88
N GLY A 369 3.00 11.04 4.79
CA GLY A 369 2.03 9.97 4.55
C GLY A 369 1.89 9.06 5.75
N ASN A 370 1.04 8.04 5.68
CA ASN A 370 0.95 7.01 6.72
C ASN A 370 1.87 5.86 6.33
N ASP A 371 3.09 5.89 6.84
CA ASP A 371 4.15 5.00 6.42
C ASP A 371 4.23 3.75 7.31
N THR A 372 4.70 2.65 6.73
CA THR A 372 5.07 1.45 7.48
C THR A 372 6.54 1.13 7.25
N LEU A 373 7.33 1.16 8.32
CA LEU A 373 8.78 0.98 8.30
C LEU A 373 9.15 -0.26 9.13
N TYR A 374 9.93 -1.16 8.54
CA TYR A 374 10.48 -2.35 9.18
C TYR A 374 12.01 -2.25 9.14
N GLY A 375 12.68 -2.12 10.28
CA GLY A 375 14.14 -2.16 10.38
C GLY A 375 14.68 -3.55 10.06
N ASP A 376 14.03 -4.55 10.65
CA ASP A 376 14.31 -5.97 10.54
C ASP A 376 15.50 -6.42 11.40
N ALA A 377 16.66 -6.76 10.85
CA ALA A 377 17.76 -7.29 11.65
C ALA A 377 19.00 -6.39 11.59
N GLY A 378 19.39 -5.82 12.71
CA GLY A 378 20.52 -4.90 12.80
C GLY A 378 20.17 -3.73 13.71
N ASN A 379 21.10 -2.81 13.91
CA ASN A 379 20.82 -1.62 14.72
C ASN A 379 20.31 -0.51 13.78
N ASP A 380 19.00 -0.37 13.71
CA ASP A 380 18.32 0.43 12.71
C ASP A 380 17.96 1.83 13.19
N THR A 381 17.74 2.73 12.22
CA THR A 381 17.23 4.06 12.49
C THR A 381 16.04 4.36 11.59
N LEU A 382 14.86 4.47 12.17
CA LEU A 382 13.59 4.67 11.46
C LEU A 382 13.03 6.06 11.75
N TYR A 383 12.65 6.78 10.68
CA TYR A 383 11.99 8.08 10.76
C TYR A 383 10.65 8.01 10.03
N GLY A 384 9.53 8.05 10.77
CA GLY A 384 8.17 8.09 10.21
C GLY A 384 7.93 9.38 9.44
N GLY A 385 8.03 10.51 10.14
CA GLY A 385 7.95 11.83 9.53
C GLY A 385 6.62 12.50 9.82
N GLY A 386 5.77 12.67 8.82
CA GLY A 386 4.48 13.33 8.95
C GLY A 386 3.34 12.43 8.52
N GLY A 387 2.51 12.01 9.47
CA GLY A 387 1.33 11.21 9.22
C GLY A 387 1.09 10.27 10.38
N ASN A 388 0.37 9.18 10.18
CA ASN A 388 0.17 8.17 11.22
C ASN A 388 0.98 6.93 10.86
N ASP A 389 2.17 6.83 11.44
CA ASP A 389 3.16 5.86 11.01
C ASP A 389 3.18 4.61 11.91
N LEU A 390 3.57 3.49 11.31
CA LEU A 390 3.90 2.24 12.00
C LEU A 390 5.39 1.96 11.81
N LEU A 391 6.16 2.00 12.89
CA LEU A 391 7.59 1.71 12.90
C LEU A 391 7.84 0.45 13.72
N LEU A 392 8.53 -0.51 13.13
CA LEU A 392 9.01 -1.73 13.79
C LEU A 392 10.53 -1.78 13.65
N GLY A 393 11.26 -1.74 14.76
CA GLY A 393 12.72 -1.83 14.80
C GLY A 393 13.17 -3.23 14.38
N GLY A 394 12.84 -4.24 15.19
CA GLY A 394 13.13 -5.63 14.90
C GLY A 394 14.15 -6.21 15.88
N ASP A 395 15.17 -6.90 15.38
CA ASP A 395 16.27 -7.42 16.18
C ASP A 395 17.44 -6.41 16.17
N GLY A 396 17.81 -5.83 17.30
CA GLY A 396 18.95 -4.91 17.42
C GLY A 396 18.68 -3.79 18.42
N ASP A 397 19.68 -2.95 18.66
CA ASP A 397 19.51 -1.72 19.44
C ASP A 397 19.06 -0.58 18.49
N ASP A 398 17.75 -0.34 18.41
CA ASP A 398 17.13 0.51 17.39
C ASP A 398 16.82 1.94 17.84
N VAL A 399 16.70 2.84 16.87
CA VAL A 399 16.25 4.23 17.09
C VAL A 399 15.04 4.54 16.21
N LEU A 400 13.88 4.70 16.83
CA LEU A 400 12.62 4.98 16.15
C LEU A 400 12.16 6.42 16.48
N ASP A 401 11.98 7.23 15.44
CA ASP A 401 11.36 8.56 15.51
C ASP A 401 10.07 8.59 14.71
N GLY A 402 8.93 8.51 15.39
CA GLY A 402 7.62 8.55 14.75
C GLY A 402 7.26 9.91 14.16
N GLY A 403 7.99 10.99 14.50
CA GLY A 403 7.66 12.32 13.99
C GLY A 403 6.30 12.83 14.48
N TYR A 404 5.54 13.49 13.61
CA TYR A 404 4.22 14.06 13.93
C TYR A 404 3.10 13.04 13.77
N GLY A 405 1.87 13.39 14.19
CA GLY A 405 0.67 12.56 14.02
C GLY A 405 0.47 11.52 15.11
N SER A 406 -0.27 10.45 14.80
CA SER A 406 -0.60 9.36 15.72
C SER A 406 0.11 8.09 15.32
N ASN A 407 1.18 7.77 16.03
CA ASN A 407 2.13 6.75 15.61
C ASN A 407 2.06 5.49 16.48
N ARG A 408 2.51 4.37 15.92
CA ARG A 408 2.78 3.14 16.65
C ARG A 408 4.24 2.76 16.44
N LEU A 409 4.99 2.69 17.54
CA LEU A 409 6.41 2.36 17.54
C LEU A 409 6.59 1.06 18.33
N GLU A 410 7.26 0.10 17.71
CA GLU A 410 7.64 -1.19 18.30
C GLU A 410 9.15 -1.34 18.17
N GLY A 411 9.90 -1.34 19.27
CA GLY A 411 11.36 -1.50 19.26
C GLY A 411 11.73 -2.91 18.82
N GLY A 412 11.29 -3.92 19.57
CA GLY A 412 11.50 -5.31 19.22
C GLY A 412 12.42 -5.99 20.23
N ALA A 413 13.57 -6.46 19.80
CA ALA A 413 14.53 -7.12 20.66
C ALA A 413 15.86 -6.37 20.69
N GLY A 414 16.26 -5.86 21.85
CA GLY A 414 17.46 -5.06 22.03
C GLY A 414 17.14 -3.85 22.91
N ASN A 415 18.07 -2.92 23.06
CA ASN A 415 17.87 -1.73 23.88
C ASN A 415 17.53 -0.55 22.99
N ASP A 416 16.24 -0.26 22.88
CA ASP A 416 15.71 0.62 21.87
C ASP A 416 15.46 2.04 22.40
N VAL A 417 15.48 2.99 21.47
CA VAL A 417 15.11 4.38 21.74
C VAL A 417 13.93 4.76 20.85
N LEU A 418 12.75 4.85 21.45
CA LEU A 418 11.52 5.24 20.76
C LEU A 418 11.14 6.67 21.16
N LYS A 419 10.83 7.50 20.18
CA LYS A 419 10.42 8.89 20.40
C LYS A 419 9.46 9.37 19.32
N VAL A 420 8.73 10.43 19.65
CA VAL A 420 7.88 11.16 18.71
C VAL A 420 8.13 12.65 18.82
N ALA A 421 7.64 13.42 17.86
CA ALA A 421 7.64 14.88 17.98
C ALA A 421 6.75 15.30 19.16
N HIS A 422 7.13 16.35 19.87
CA HIS A 422 6.35 16.86 21.00
C HIS A 422 4.89 17.19 20.67
N GLY A 423 4.59 17.50 19.40
CA GLY A 423 3.25 17.81 18.91
C GLY A 423 2.47 16.61 18.36
N ALA A 424 3.02 15.40 18.41
CA ALA A 424 2.33 14.16 18.09
C ALA A 424 1.23 13.87 19.13
N SER A 425 0.29 12.98 18.84
CA SER A 425 -0.82 12.68 19.75
C SER A 425 -1.35 11.28 19.56
N ASP A 426 -1.87 10.67 20.62
CA ASP A 426 -2.45 9.32 20.59
C ASP A 426 -1.45 8.26 20.12
N ASN A 427 -0.18 8.37 20.54
CA ASN A 427 0.86 7.43 20.14
C ASN A 427 0.83 6.15 21.00
N VAL A 428 1.33 5.06 20.42
CA VAL A 428 1.52 3.78 21.10
C VAL A 428 3.00 3.40 21.05
N PHE A 429 3.59 3.19 22.21
CA PHE A 429 4.97 2.75 22.38
C PHE A 429 5.01 1.33 22.95
N ILE A 430 5.78 0.47 22.30
CA ILE A 430 6.13 -0.87 22.75
C ILE A 430 7.64 -0.97 22.65
N GLY A 431 8.34 -0.98 23.78
CA GLY A 431 9.79 -1.22 23.79
C GLY A 431 10.10 -2.58 23.20
N GLY A 432 9.54 -3.62 23.84
CA GLY A 432 9.77 -5.00 23.45
C GLY A 432 10.65 -5.66 24.49
N THR A 433 11.57 -6.54 24.10
CA THR A 433 12.49 -7.18 25.03
C THR A 433 13.82 -6.42 25.07
N GLY A 434 14.24 -5.97 26.25
CA GLY A 434 15.53 -5.33 26.46
C GLY A 434 15.43 -4.23 27.52
N ASP A 435 16.33 -3.25 27.50
CA ASP A 435 16.23 -2.10 28.39
C ASP A 435 15.94 -0.85 27.56
N ASP A 436 14.66 -0.54 27.36
CA ASP A 436 14.22 0.45 26.38
C ASP A 436 14.05 1.86 26.97
N THR A 437 14.16 2.88 26.12
CA THR A 437 13.86 4.28 26.49
C THR A 437 12.78 4.87 25.58
N LEU A 438 11.66 5.25 26.19
CA LEU A 438 10.45 5.71 25.50
C LEU A 438 10.18 7.19 25.82
N TYR A 439 10.23 8.05 24.80
CA TYR A 439 10.00 9.50 24.94
C TYR A 439 8.62 9.90 24.43
N GLY A 440 7.76 10.31 25.35
CA GLY A 440 6.40 10.78 25.07
C GLY A 440 6.31 12.18 24.45
N SER A 441 5.08 12.56 24.13
CA SER A 441 4.67 13.83 23.55
C SER A 441 4.03 14.76 24.60
N TYR A 442 3.51 15.92 24.18
CA TYR A 442 2.70 16.80 25.04
C TYR A 442 1.21 16.41 25.08
N TYR A 443 0.84 15.31 24.44
CA TYR A 443 -0.53 14.84 24.32
C TYR A 443 -0.61 13.38 24.78
N ALA A 444 -1.83 12.84 24.83
CA ALA A 444 -2.07 11.50 25.36
C ALA A 444 -1.26 10.44 24.60
N ASP A 445 -0.50 9.66 25.34
CA ASP A 445 0.28 8.52 24.83
C ASP A 445 -0.07 7.22 25.59
N THR A 446 0.21 6.09 24.96
CA THR A 446 0.03 4.76 25.55
C THR A 446 1.33 3.96 25.46
N TYR A 447 1.85 3.55 26.61
CA TYR A 447 3.00 2.66 26.74
C TYR A 447 2.49 1.28 27.10
N LEU A 448 2.91 0.26 26.37
CA LEU A 448 2.61 -1.13 26.67
C LEU A 448 3.87 -1.81 27.18
N PHE A 449 3.74 -2.50 28.31
CA PHE A 449 4.82 -3.25 28.94
C PHE A 449 4.33 -4.65 29.29
N ASN A 450 5.04 -5.66 28.81
CA ASN A 450 4.72 -7.08 28.99
C ASN A 450 5.77 -7.78 29.84
N LYS A 451 5.46 -9.01 30.21
CA LYS A 451 6.39 -9.85 30.97
C LYS A 451 7.55 -10.29 30.09
N GLY A 452 8.78 -10.07 30.55
CA GLY A 452 10.00 -10.34 29.82
C GLY A 452 10.51 -9.13 29.04
N ASP A 453 9.83 -7.99 29.12
CA ASP A 453 10.22 -6.78 28.40
C ASP A 453 11.49 -6.15 28.99
N GLY A 454 11.87 -6.45 30.23
CA GLY A 454 13.15 -6.02 30.81
C GLY A 454 13.06 -4.73 31.65
N HIS A 455 14.02 -3.80 31.52
CA HIS A 455 14.11 -2.61 32.37
C HIS A 455 13.88 -1.28 31.60
N ASP A 456 12.61 -0.96 31.36
CA ASP A 456 12.25 0.19 30.54
C ASP A 456 12.25 1.51 31.31
N THR A 457 12.53 2.60 30.58
CA THR A 457 12.45 3.97 31.06
C THR A 457 11.51 4.80 30.19
N ILE A 458 10.45 5.32 30.80
CA ILE A 458 9.51 6.27 30.18
C ILE A 458 9.91 7.69 30.57
N VAL A 459 10.06 8.55 29.57
CA VAL A 459 10.34 9.97 29.72
C VAL A 459 9.16 10.78 29.19
N GLU A 460 8.32 11.22 30.12
CA GLU A 460 7.10 11.97 29.81
C GLU A 460 7.36 13.46 29.56
N GLN A 461 6.52 14.05 28.71
CA GLN A 461 6.48 15.50 28.47
C GLN A 461 5.13 16.11 28.85
N GLY A 462 4.11 15.27 29.08
CA GLY A 462 2.83 15.58 29.68
C GLY A 462 1.68 15.20 28.78
N GLY A 463 0.50 14.99 29.33
CA GLY A 463 -0.60 14.50 28.51
C GLY A 463 -1.72 13.94 29.36
N THR A 464 -2.36 12.89 28.88
CA THR A 464 -3.23 12.06 29.70
C THR A 464 -2.91 10.63 29.33
N ASP A 465 -1.86 10.15 29.98
CA ASP A 465 -1.06 9.06 29.48
C ASP A 465 -1.43 7.76 30.17
N LYS A 466 -1.16 6.66 29.48
CA LYS A 466 -1.49 5.31 29.93
C LYS A 466 -0.26 4.43 29.87
N LEU A 467 0.03 3.76 30.98
CA LEU A 467 0.93 2.61 31.00
C LEU A 467 0.08 1.36 31.21
N VAL A 468 0.13 0.46 30.23
CA VAL A 468 -0.67 -0.76 30.17
C VAL A 468 0.25 -1.95 30.41
N PHE A 469 -0.10 -2.76 31.42
CA PHE A 469 0.60 -3.98 31.75
C PHE A 469 -0.07 -5.19 31.08
N GLY A 470 0.71 -5.93 30.30
CA GLY A 470 0.29 -7.11 29.56
C GLY A 470 0.00 -8.35 30.40
N GLU A 471 -0.20 -9.47 29.73
CA GLU A 471 -0.52 -10.74 30.39
C GLU A 471 0.62 -11.22 31.29
N GLY A 472 0.28 -11.66 32.51
CA GLY A 472 1.23 -12.18 33.49
C GLY A 472 1.94 -11.13 34.34
N LEU A 473 1.59 -9.84 34.21
CA LEU A 473 1.99 -8.76 35.11
C LEU A 473 0.80 -8.31 35.97
N HIS A 474 0.68 -8.87 37.18
CA HIS A 474 -0.49 -8.62 38.03
C HIS A 474 -0.28 -7.45 38.99
N ARG A 475 -1.36 -6.73 39.31
CA ARG A 475 -1.33 -5.61 40.28
C ARG A 475 -0.73 -6.02 41.63
N GLU A 476 -1.01 -7.23 42.08
CA GLU A 476 -0.57 -7.76 43.39
C GLU A 476 0.95 -7.94 43.48
N GLU A 477 1.62 -8.10 42.33
CA GLU A 477 3.06 -8.31 42.21
C GLU A 477 3.82 -6.99 42.04
N ALA A 478 3.12 -5.92 41.61
CA ALA A 478 3.70 -4.60 41.39
C ALA A 478 4.13 -3.92 42.70
N CYS A 479 5.42 -3.65 42.80
CA CYS A 479 6.10 -2.96 43.89
C CYS A 479 6.53 -1.55 43.45
N PHE A 480 5.96 -0.51 44.07
CA PHE A 480 6.22 0.88 43.73
C PHE A 480 7.31 1.46 44.64
N THR A 481 8.35 2.02 44.04
CA THR A 481 9.47 2.62 44.77
C THR A 481 9.83 3.99 44.19
N ARG A 482 10.34 4.88 45.04
CA ARG A 482 10.88 6.16 44.63
C ARG A 482 12.40 6.09 44.63
N SER A 483 13.02 6.45 43.52
CA SER A 483 14.47 6.60 43.39
C SER A 483 14.78 8.02 42.91
N GLY A 484 15.30 8.88 43.79
CA GLY A 484 15.46 10.30 43.44
C GLY A 484 14.11 10.97 43.13
N ASP A 485 13.96 11.47 41.90
CA ASP A 485 12.70 12.05 41.40
C ASP A 485 11.93 11.10 40.48
N ASP A 486 12.38 9.86 40.34
CA ASP A 486 11.79 8.85 39.46
C ASP A 486 10.87 7.90 40.24
N LEU A 487 9.86 7.39 39.55
CA LEU A 487 9.03 6.29 40.01
C LEU A 487 9.53 5.00 39.36
N SER A 488 9.82 3.97 40.17
CA SER A 488 10.15 2.64 39.66
C SER A 488 9.11 1.63 40.11
N ILE A 489 8.61 0.84 39.17
CA ILE A 489 7.61 -0.21 39.36
C ILE A 489 8.30 -1.54 39.04
N LEU A 490 8.56 -2.33 40.07
CA LEU A 490 9.18 -3.66 39.95
C LEU A 490 8.12 -4.74 40.13
N PHE A 491 8.11 -5.76 39.28
CA PHE A 491 7.19 -6.89 39.40
C PHE A 491 7.84 -8.07 40.13
N ASN A 492 7.35 -8.38 41.33
CA ASN A 492 7.88 -9.50 42.11
C ASN A 492 7.63 -10.83 41.40
N GLY A 493 8.69 -11.55 41.07
CA GLY A 493 8.60 -12.83 40.34
C GLY A 493 8.98 -12.73 38.86
N SER A 494 9.34 -11.54 38.38
CA SER A 494 10.12 -11.34 37.15
C SER A 494 11.33 -10.43 37.39
N GLU A 495 12.17 -10.29 36.37
CA GLU A 495 13.25 -9.27 36.33
C GLU A 495 12.70 -7.92 35.80
N ASP A 496 11.43 -7.88 35.41
CA ASP A 496 10.83 -6.74 34.73
C ASP A 496 10.62 -5.53 35.64
N GLN A 497 11.05 -4.37 35.15
CA GLN A 497 10.94 -3.09 35.82
C GLN A 497 10.58 -2.00 34.80
N VAL A 498 9.66 -1.13 35.16
CA VAL A 498 9.43 0.12 34.42
C VAL A 498 9.72 1.32 35.32
N THR A 499 10.49 2.27 34.79
CA THR A 499 10.84 3.52 35.45
C THR A 499 10.19 4.67 34.72
N VAL A 500 9.40 5.48 35.42
CA VAL A 500 8.90 6.76 34.89
C VAL A 500 9.80 7.87 35.43
N ALA A 501 10.62 8.42 34.53
CA ALA A 501 11.62 9.42 34.85
C ALA A 501 10.96 10.75 35.23
N GLY A 502 11.43 11.37 36.31
CA GLY A 502 10.96 12.69 36.74
C GLY A 502 9.56 12.74 37.33
N TRP A 503 8.91 11.60 37.60
CA TRP A 503 7.56 11.50 38.19
C TRP A 503 7.28 12.48 39.34
N PHE A 504 8.26 12.66 40.25
CA PHE A 504 8.12 13.52 41.43
C PHE A 504 8.59 14.96 41.23
N SER A 505 9.11 15.30 40.04
CA SER A 505 9.64 16.63 39.73
C SER A 505 8.55 17.59 39.24
N ALA A 506 7.63 17.13 38.39
CA ALA A 506 6.48 17.88 37.92
C ALA A 506 5.35 16.95 37.46
N ALA A 507 4.10 17.44 37.50
CA ALA A 507 2.93 16.67 37.04
C ALA A 507 3.01 16.29 35.55
N ALA A 508 3.69 17.08 34.72
CA ALA A 508 3.89 16.79 33.30
C ALA A 508 4.84 15.61 33.03
N HIS A 509 5.50 15.05 34.06
CA HIS A 509 6.35 13.87 33.92
C HIS A 509 5.69 12.62 34.52
N GLN A 510 4.39 12.69 34.83
CA GLN A 510 3.62 11.57 35.36
C GLN A 510 2.87 10.89 34.24
N VAL A 511 2.58 9.60 34.45
CA VAL A 511 1.61 8.84 33.63
C VAL A 511 0.31 8.75 34.42
N GLU A 512 -0.79 9.30 33.89
CA GLU A 512 -2.04 9.47 34.65
C GLU A 512 -2.74 8.15 34.99
N SER A 513 -2.58 7.11 34.17
CA SER A 513 -3.29 5.85 34.32
C SER A 513 -2.37 4.64 34.19
N LEU A 514 -2.32 3.82 35.24
CA LEU A 514 -1.68 2.50 35.21
C LEU A 514 -2.76 1.43 35.08
N VAL A 515 -2.77 0.69 33.98
CA VAL A 515 -3.83 -0.25 33.61
C VAL A 515 -3.29 -1.68 33.65
N PHE A 516 -3.97 -2.57 34.37
CA PHE A 516 -3.63 -3.99 34.46
C PHE A 516 -4.63 -4.84 33.67
N GLN A 517 -4.22 -6.05 33.28
CA GLN A 517 -5.01 -6.98 32.47
C GLN A 517 -6.39 -7.34 33.08
N ASP A 518 -6.53 -7.33 34.41
CA ASP A 518 -7.79 -7.62 35.11
C ASP A 518 -8.80 -6.45 35.05
N GLY A 519 -8.43 -5.34 34.40
CA GLY A 519 -9.21 -4.11 34.32
C GLY A 519 -8.99 -3.17 35.50
N THR A 520 -8.09 -3.51 36.44
CA THR A 520 -7.68 -2.59 37.51
C THR A 520 -6.98 -1.38 36.89
N VAL A 521 -7.42 -0.19 37.27
CA VAL A 521 -6.80 1.08 36.86
C VAL A 521 -6.40 1.87 38.11
N LEU A 522 -5.13 2.27 38.20
CA LEU A 522 -4.65 3.21 39.20
C LEU A 522 -4.53 4.59 38.58
N SER A 523 -5.36 5.54 39.02
CA SER A 523 -5.31 6.94 38.61
C SER A 523 -5.22 7.85 39.84
N GLY A 524 -4.13 8.60 40.01
CA GLY A 524 -3.94 9.53 41.15
C GLY A 524 -3.80 8.88 42.54
N GLU A 525 -3.82 7.55 42.65
CA GLU A 525 -3.59 6.81 43.90
C GLU A 525 -2.14 6.33 44.07
N VAL A 526 -1.33 6.41 43.01
CA VAL A 526 0.08 5.99 43.02
C VAL A 526 0.86 6.70 44.13
N GLU A 527 0.66 8.01 44.31
CA GLU A 527 1.30 8.77 45.40
C GLU A 527 0.86 8.30 46.80
N ARG A 528 -0.41 7.88 46.96
CA ARG A 528 -0.92 7.34 48.23
C ARG A 528 -0.38 5.94 48.52
N LEU A 529 -0.22 5.13 47.48
CA LEU A 529 0.37 3.78 47.58
C LEU A 529 1.84 3.88 48.00
N ILE A 530 2.60 4.82 47.44
CA ILE A 530 4.00 5.07 47.81
C ILE A 530 4.09 5.60 49.25
N ALA A 531 3.21 6.52 49.64
CA ALA A 531 3.14 6.99 51.02
C ALA A 531 2.76 5.88 52.02
N ALA A 532 1.87 4.95 51.64
CA ALA A 532 1.48 3.81 52.46
C ALA A 532 2.60 2.76 52.58
N MET A 533 3.41 2.56 51.54
CA MET A 533 4.59 1.68 51.55
C MET A 533 5.73 2.28 52.40
N ALA A 534 5.91 3.60 52.37
CA ALA A 534 6.83 4.30 53.27
C ALA A 534 6.40 4.27 54.75
N LEU A 535 5.11 4.03 55.03
CA LEU A 535 4.53 3.95 56.37
C LEU A 535 4.39 2.51 56.91
N SER A 536 4.63 1.47 56.09
CA SER A 536 4.66 0.09 56.56
C SER A 536 6.03 -0.25 57.19
N PRO A 537 6.12 -0.50 58.52
CA PRO A 537 7.39 -0.80 59.19
C PRO A 537 7.90 -2.23 58.93
N ALA A 538 7.58 -2.83 57.78
CA ALA A 538 7.87 -4.22 57.47
C ALA A 538 8.93 -4.41 56.38
N VAL A 539 9.83 -3.44 56.14
CA VAL A 539 11.03 -3.63 55.29
C VAL A 539 12.24 -2.89 55.85
N THR A 540 12.47 -2.95 57.16
CA THR A 540 13.74 -2.48 57.78
C THR A 540 14.42 -3.56 58.61
N THR A 541 14.12 -4.84 58.36
CA THR A 541 14.71 -5.96 59.12
C THR A 541 15.23 -7.10 58.26
N MET A 542 15.76 -6.81 57.07
CA MET A 542 16.57 -7.79 56.31
C MET A 542 17.87 -7.24 55.70
N GLN A 543 18.37 -6.08 56.16
CA GLN A 543 19.72 -5.60 55.81
C GLN A 543 20.68 -5.45 57.01
N ALA A 544 20.26 -5.78 58.23
CA ALA A 544 21.08 -5.61 59.43
C ALA A 544 21.65 -6.91 60.07
N SER A 545 21.37 -8.10 59.53
CA SER A 545 21.84 -9.37 60.16
C SER A 545 22.92 -10.14 59.41
N VAL A 546 23.61 -9.54 58.43
CA VAL A 546 24.78 -10.19 57.77
C VAL A 546 26.13 -9.61 58.24
N ARG A 547 26.14 -8.62 59.13
CA ARG A 547 27.38 -8.08 59.74
C ARG A 547 27.39 -8.30 61.24
N ASP A 548 27.62 -9.54 61.66
CA ASP A 548 28.44 -9.88 62.84
C ASP A 548 28.27 -11.35 63.20
N ILE A 549 29.06 -12.24 62.59
CA ILE A 549 29.60 -13.40 63.29
C ILE A 549 31.06 -13.54 62.87
N LYS A 550 31.94 -12.94 63.67
CA LYS A 550 33.37 -13.22 63.69
C LYS A 550 33.61 -14.09 64.92
N GLU A 551 33.90 -15.37 64.75
CA GLU A 551 34.81 -16.13 65.63
C GLU A 551 35.26 -17.44 64.95
N SER A 552 36.53 -17.47 64.54
CA SER A 552 37.36 -18.68 64.34
C SER A 552 37.70 -19.30 65.72
N PRO A 553 38.43 -20.45 65.89
CA PRO A 553 39.15 -21.31 64.92
C PRO A 553 39.09 -22.85 65.19
N ARG A 554 39.51 -23.68 64.20
CA ARG A 554 40.37 -24.91 64.31
C ARG A 554 40.34 -25.70 62.99
N LEU A 555 41.43 -25.76 62.22
CA LEU A 555 42.60 -26.68 62.29
C LEU A 555 42.39 -28.08 61.66
N VAL A 556 43.11 -28.29 60.55
CA VAL A 556 43.91 -29.49 60.15
C VAL A 556 43.48 -30.27 58.88
N ALA A 557 44.24 -29.97 57.82
CA ALA A 557 44.99 -30.83 56.88
C ALA A 557 44.31 -31.91 56.01
N SER A 558 44.62 -31.84 54.69
CA SER A 558 45.51 -32.75 53.92
C SER A 558 45.06 -32.74 52.44
N SER A 559 45.77 -32.07 51.52
CA SER A 559 46.90 -32.54 50.69
C SER A 559 46.53 -33.47 49.51
N ILE A 560 47.27 -33.29 48.40
CA ILE A 560 47.52 -34.18 47.24
C ILE A 560 46.60 -33.92 46.03
N VAL A 561 47.03 -33.51 44.82
CA VAL A 561 48.32 -33.13 44.18
C VAL A 561 48.03 -31.98 43.22
#